data_AF-A0A3D5UZL8-F1
#
_entry.id   AF-A0A3D5UZL8-F1
#
_cell.length_a   1.000
_cell.length_b   1.000
_cell.length_c   1.000
_cell.angle_alpha   90.00
_cell.angle_beta   90.00
_cell.angle_gamma   90.00
#
_symmetry.space_group_name_H-M   'P 1'
#
loop_
_entity.id
_entity.type
_entity.pdbx_description
1 polymer ?
#
loop_
_entity_poly.entity_id
_entity_poly.type
_entity_poly.pdbx_seq_one_letter_code
_entity_poly.pdbx_strand_id
1 'polypeptide(L)' 'KWATVRIGERDIPALPTLHPAYLLRQPAQKQLAWRDLLALKARLTQPPA' A
#
# COMPACT_ATOMS: atom_id res chain seq x y z
N LYS A 1 -3.90 -6.11 -0.34
CA LYS A 1 -4.58 -6.26 -1.65
C LYS A 1 -4.99 -4.87 -2.11
N TRP A 2 -4.93 -4.56 -3.41
CA TRP A 2 -5.40 -3.27 -3.92
C TRP A 2 -6.91 -3.13 -3.75
N ALA A 3 -7.33 -1.93 -3.38
CA ALA A 3 -8.73 -1.54 -3.27
C ALA A 3 -8.97 -0.31 -4.15
N THR A 4 -10.22 -0.08 -4.53
CA THR A 4 -10.63 1.17 -5.19
C THR A 4 -11.29 2.04 -4.15
N VAL A 5 -10.80 3.27 -4.00
CA VAL A 5 -11.36 4.28 -3.11
C VAL A 5 -11.93 5.40 -3.96
N ARG A 6 -13.21 5.71 -3.75
CA ARG A 6 -13.87 6.85 -4.38
C ARG A 6 -13.49 8.13 -3.64
N ILE A 7 -12.86 9.08 -4.32
CA ILE A 7 -12.57 10.43 -3.81
C ILE A 7 -13.24 11.43 -4.74
N GLY A 8 -14.32 12.05 -4.27
CA GLY A 8 -15.20 12.86 -5.13
C GLY A 8 -15.83 12.01 -6.24
N GLU A 9 -15.59 12.41 -7.49
CA GLU A 9 -16.07 11.68 -8.68
C GLU A 9 -15.03 10.69 -9.25
N ARG A 10 -13.87 10.54 -8.61
CA ARG A 10 -12.77 9.72 -9.13
C ARG A 10 -12.61 8.43 -8.34
N ASP A 11 -12.46 7.32 -9.06
CA ASP A 11 -12.07 6.03 -8.51
C ASP A 11 -10.54 5.91 -8.52
N ILE A 12 -9.93 5.81 -7.35
CA ILE A 12 -8.49 5.82 -7.17
C ILE A 12 -8.03 4.46 -6.61
N PRO A 13 -7.04 3.80 -7.23
CA PRO A 13 -6.46 2.59 -6.66
C PRO A 13 -5.65 2.93 -5.41
N ALA A 14 -6.01 2.32 -4.28
CA ALA A 14 -5.33 2.46 -3.01
C ALA A 14 -4.79 1.11 -2.52
N LEU A 15 -3.65 1.13 -1.85
CA LEU A 15 -3.09 -0.04 -1.18
C LEU A 15 -3.15 0.18 0.34
N PRO A 16 -4.04 -0.51 1.07
CA PRO A 16 -4.01 -0.47 2.53
C PRO A 16 -2.72 -1.10 3.05
N THR A 17 -2.10 -0.46 4.05
CA THR A 17 -0.89 -0.94 4.72
C THR A 17 -0.92 -0.62 6.22
N LEU A 18 0.07 -1.10 6.97
CA LEU A 18 0.15 -0.96 8.42
C LEU A 18 0.64 0.42 8.86
N HIS A 19 0.02 0.97 9.90
CA HIS A 19 0.41 2.26 10.46
C HIS A 19 1.81 2.19 11.13
N PRO A 20 2.68 3.20 11.00
CA PRO A 20 4.04 3.16 11.56
C PRO A 20 4.09 2.91 13.07
N ALA A 21 3.19 3.53 13.84
CA ALA A 21 3.13 3.31 15.29
C ALA A 21 2.82 1.84 15.68
N TYR A 22 2.09 1.11 14.83
CA TYR A 22 1.83 -0.32 15.03
C TYR A 22 3.11 -1.14 14.84
N LEU A 23 3.92 -0.79 13.85
CA LEU A 23 5.17 -1.46 13.54
C LEU A 23 6.25 -1.26 14.60
N LEU A 24 6.24 -0.11 15.30
CA LEU A 24 7.13 0.14 16.44
C LEU A 24 6.83 -0.79 17.62
N ARG A 25 5.55 -1.08 17.84
CA ARG A 25 5.09 -1.98 18.91
C ARG A 25 5.20 -3.46 18.53
N GLN A 26 5.15 -3.78 17.23
CA GLN A 26 5.22 -5.15 16.71
C GLN A 26 6.22 -5.25 15.54
N PRO A 27 7.53 -5.36 15.81
CA PRO A 27 8.56 -5.30 14.78
C PRO A 27 8.46 -6.43 13.74
N ALA A 28 7.99 -7.62 14.14
CA ALA A 28 7.79 -8.74 13.23
C ALA A 28 6.82 -8.41 12.07
N GLN A 29 5.92 -7.45 12.26
CA GLN A 29 4.94 -7.04 11.25
C GLN A 29 5.54 -6.17 10.14
N LYS A 30 6.80 -5.73 10.29
CA LYS A 30 7.51 -4.99 9.23
C LYS A 30 7.61 -5.79 7.94
N GLN A 31 7.66 -7.12 7.99
CA GLN A 31 7.65 -7.96 6.79
C GLN A 31 6.39 -7.77 5.94
N LEU A 32 5.23 -7.53 6.58
CA LEU A 32 3.97 -7.31 5.88
C LEU A 32 3.96 -5.92 5.23
N ALA A 33 4.36 -4.89 5.98
CA ALA A 33 4.48 -3.53 5.44
C ALA A 33 5.51 -3.48 4.29
N TRP A 34 6.61 -4.21 4.40
CA TRP A 34 7.61 -4.31 3.33
C TRP A 34 7.05 -4.94 2.06
N ARG A 35 6.26 -6.01 2.19
CA ARG A 35 5.56 -6.63 1.06
C ARG A 35 4.61 -5.65 0.37
N ASP A 36 3.90 -4.82 1.14
CA ASP A 36 3.02 -3.78 0.58
C ASP A 36 3.82 -2.72 -0.19
N LEU A 37 4.95 -2.26 0.35
CA LEU A 37 5.83 -1.29 -0.33
C LEU A 37 6.42 -1.83 -1.63
N LEU A 38 6.81 -3.12 -1.67
CA LEU A 38 7.26 -3.77 -2.90
C LEU A 38 6.15 -3.83 -3.95
N ALA A 39 4.92 -4.15 -3.55
CA ALA A 39 3.77 -4.16 -4.45
C ALA A 39 3.45 -2.75 -4.99
N LEU A 40 3.60 -1.71 -4.16
CA LEU A 40 3.49 -0.31 -4.58
C LEU A 40 4.57 0.04 -5.62
N LYS A 41 5.84 -0.30 -5.35
CA LYS A 41 6.95 -0.07 -6.27
C LYS A 41 6.72 -0.73 -7.63
N ALA A 42 6.29 -1.99 -7.64
CA ALA A 42 6.01 -2.73 -8.87
C ALA A 42 4.97 -2.00 -9.75
N ARG A 43 3.90 -1.48 -9.14
CA ARG A 43 2.86 -0.72 -9.85
C ARG A 43 3.34 0.63 -10.36
N LEU A 44 4.17 1.35 -9.58
CA LEU A 44 4.72 2.65 -9.97
C LEU A 44 5.77 2.55 -11.09
N THR A 45 6.45 1.41 -11.18
CA THR A 45 7.50 1.17 -12.19
C THR A 45 6.89 0.76 -13.54
N GLN A 46 5.65 0.25 -13.56
CA GLN A 46 4.95 0.02 -14.81
C GLN A 46 4.56 1.37 -15.44
N PRO A 47 4.98 1.67 -16.68
CA PRO A 47 4.48 2.83 -17.39
C PRO A 47 2.96 2.71 -17.55
N PRO A 48 2.20 3.82 -17.48
CA PRO A 48 0.79 3.79 -17.85
C PRO A 48 0.71 3.35 -19.32
N ALA A 49 -0.02 2.26 -19.57
CA ALA A 49 -0.36 1.82 -20.94
C ALA A 49 -1.27 2.84 -21.61
#